data_AF-A0A9W4TAT0-F1
#
_entry.id   AF-A0A9W4TAT0-F1
#
_cell.length_a   1.000
_cell.length_b   1.000
_cell.length_c   1.000
_cell.angle_alpha   90.00
_cell.angle_beta   90.00
_cell.angle_gamma   90.00
#
_symmetry.space_group_name_H-M   'P 1'
#
loop_
_entity.id
_entity.type
_entity.pdbx_description
1 polymer ?
#
loop_
_entity_poly.entity_id
_entity_poly.type
_entity_poly.pdbx_seq_one_letter_code
_entity_poly.pdbx_strand_id
1 'polypeptide(L)' 'LKTHISSRASYLSPADYKDIMQYRDMKSKPVTQLSKKYNISNSRLYQIWRGQEFNRIQWNDLAVTPSMNIMNKQNEERQ' A
#
# COMPACT_ATOMS: atom_id res chain seq x y z
N LEU A 1 -7.73 23.71 -18.57
CA LEU A 1 -7.45 22.26 -18.49
C LEU A 1 -7.94 21.74 -17.14
N LYS A 2 -8.92 20.84 -17.09
CA LYS A 2 -9.26 20.08 -15.86
C LYS A 2 -8.38 18.83 -15.83
N THR A 3 -7.36 18.82 -14.99
CA THR A 3 -6.57 17.61 -14.71
C THR A 3 -7.45 16.64 -13.95
N HIS A 4 -8.10 15.72 -14.68
CA HIS A 4 -8.79 14.60 -14.08
C HIS A 4 -7.73 13.69 -13.46
N ILE A 5 -7.42 13.89 -12.17
CA ILE A 5 -6.61 12.97 -11.39
C ILE A 5 -7.46 11.71 -11.26
N SER A 6 -7.34 10.83 -12.26
CA SER A 6 -7.93 9.51 -12.25
C SER A 6 -7.30 8.75 -11.10
N SER A 7 -7.90 8.82 -9.92
CA SER A 7 -7.53 8.04 -8.73
C SER A 7 -7.89 6.56 -8.91
N ARG A 8 -7.66 6.01 -10.10
CA ARG A 8 -7.92 4.64 -10.48
C ARG A 8 -6.78 3.76 -9.99
N ALA A 9 -6.44 3.89 -8.71
CA ALA A 9 -5.72 2.82 -8.04
C ALA A 9 -6.67 1.62 -8.09
N SER A 10 -6.30 0.58 -8.85
CA SER A 10 -7.08 -0.66 -8.91
C SER A 10 -7.35 -1.11 -7.48
N TYR A 11 -8.63 -1.22 -7.13
CA TYR A 11 -9.05 -1.61 -5.80
C TYR A 11 -8.68 -3.07 -5.59
N LEU A 12 -7.90 -3.35 -4.55
CA LEU A 12 -7.52 -4.70 -4.14
C LEU A 12 -8.40 -5.12 -2.98
N SER A 13 -9.01 -6.30 -3.09
CA SER A 13 -9.71 -6.92 -1.97
C SER A 13 -8.71 -7.43 -0.91
N PRO A 14 -9.15 -7.69 0.33
CA PRO A 14 -8.29 -8.33 1.33
C PRO A 14 -7.70 -9.67 0.87
N ALA A 15 -8.45 -10.45 0.07
CA ALA A 15 -7.95 -11.70 -0.50
C ALA A 15 -6.81 -11.46 -1.51
N ASP A 16 -6.90 -10.40 -2.31
CA ASP A 16 -5.85 -10.02 -3.26
C ASP A 16 -4.57 -9.61 -2.55
N TYR A 17 -4.69 -8.83 -1.47
CA TYR A 17 -3.53 -8.50 -0.64
C TYR A 17 -2.88 -9.74 -0.04
N LYS A 18 -3.68 -10.73 0.40
CA LYS A 18 -3.17 -12.00 0.93
C LYS A 18 -2.41 -12.80 -0.13
N ASP A 19 -2.96 -12.91 -1.35
CA ASP A 19 -2.28 -13.58 -2.47
C ASP A 19 -0.98 -12.86 -2.87
N ILE A 20 -0.96 -11.52 -2.90
CA ILE A 20 0.26 -10.76 -3.16
C ILE A 20 1.28 -10.96 -2.03
N MET A 21 0.84 -10.94 -0.77
CA MET A 21 1.68 -11.06 0.42
C MET A 21 2.39 -12.41 0.54
N GLN A 22 1.84 -13.49 -0.01
CA GLN A 22 2.48 -14.81 0.07
C GLN A 22 3.86 -14.86 -0.61
N TYR A 23 4.13 -13.92 -1.53
CA TYR A 23 5.42 -13.80 -2.22
C TYR A 23 6.43 -12.88 -1.50
N ARG A 24 6.08 -12.29 -0.36
CA ARG A 24 6.88 -11.24 0.31
C ARG A 24 8.33 -11.65 0.55
N ASP A 25 8.54 -12.87 1.03
CA ASP A 25 9.87 -13.34 1.45
C ASP A 25 10.55 -14.22 0.39
N MET A 26 9.91 -14.40 -0.77
CA MET A 26 10.50 -15.16 -1.87
C MET A 26 11.65 -14.39 -2.54
N LYS A 27 12.74 -15.10 -2.83
CA LYS A 27 13.93 -14.57 -3.53
C LYS A 27 13.61 -14.09 -4.94
N SER A 28 12.72 -14.79 -5.63
CA SER A 28 12.20 -14.41 -6.95
C SER A 28 10.69 -14.20 -6.85
N LYS A 29 10.23 -12.98 -7.10
CA LYS A 29 8.83 -12.59 -7.01
C LYS A 29 8.22 -12.53 -8.40
N PRO A 30 6.99 -13.02 -8.63
CA PRO A 30 6.33 -12.99 -9.93
C PRO A 30 5.73 -11.61 -10.25
N VAL A 31 6.56 -10.56 -10.23
CA VAL A 31 6.13 -9.14 -10.33
C VAL A 31 5.28 -8.89 -11.57
N THR A 32 5.72 -9.32 -12.75
CA THR A 32 5.02 -9.11 -14.03
C THR A 32 3.67 -9.83 -14.09
N GLN A 33 3.57 -11.01 -13.46
CA GLN A 33 2.32 -11.76 -13.43
C GLN A 33 1.31 -11.08 -12.50
N LEU A 34 1.76 -10.66 -11.31
CA LEU A 34 0.92 -9.97 -10.33
C LEU A 34 0.46 -8.60 -10.82
N SER A 35 1.34 -7.82 -11.44
CA SER A 35 0.99 -6.49 -11.96
C SER A 35 -0.07 -6.58 -13.05
N LYS A 36 0.02 -7.58 -13.93
CA LYS A 36 -0.99 -7.87 -14.95
C LYS A 36 -2.29 -8.40 -14.34
N LYS A 37 -2.21 -9.37 -13.41
CA LYS A 37 -3.38 -9.99 -12.75
C LYS A 37 -4.24 -8.95 -12.03
N TYR A 38 -3.60 -8.04 -11.30
CA TYR A 38 -4.27 -7.06 -10.47
C TYR A 38 -4.41 -5.67 -11.11
N ASN A 39 -3.88 -5.50 -12.32
CA ASN A 39 -3.83 -4.23 -13.01
C ASN A 39 -3.23 -3.12 -12.13
N ILE A 40 -2.10 -3.41 -11.47
CA ILE A 40 -1.37 -2.47 -10.60
C ILE A 40 0.07 -2.32 -11.07
N SER A 41 0.70 -1.21 -10.74
CA SER A 41 2.10 -1.01 -11.07
C SER A 41 3.02 -1.90 -10.24
N ASN A 42 4.19 -2.22 -10.78
CA ASN A 42 5.24 -2.94 -10.05
C ASN A 42 5.64 -2.18 -8.77
N SER A 43 5.65 -0.84 -8.81
CA SER A 43 5.93 0.00 -7.64
C SER A 43 4.93 -0.24 -6.51
N ARG A 44 3.63 -0.36 -6.85
CA ARG A 44 2.57 -0.68 -5.88
C ARG A 44 2.81 -2.05 -5.23
N LEU A 45 3.19 -3.07 -5.99
CA LEU A 45 3.54 -4.38 -5.43
C LEU A 45 4.65 -4.30 -4.36
N TYR A 46 5.69 -3.51 -4.62
CA TYR A 46 6.75 -3.31 -3.63
C TYR A 46 6.30 -2.49 -2.41
N GLN A 47 5.42 -1.50 -2.60
CA GLN A 47 4.79 -0.77 -1.48
C GLN A 47 3.98 -1.72 -0.60
N ILE A 48 3.21 -2.62 -1.21
CA ILE A 48 2.47 -3.69 -0.53
C ILE A 48 3.45 -4.56 0.27
N TRP A 49 4.46 -5.17 -0.35
CA TRP A 49 5.44 -6.03 0.33
C TRP A 49 6.22 -5.35 1.47
N ARG A 50 6.44 -4.03 1.39
CA ARG A 50 7.05 -3.24 2.47
C ARG A 50 6.08 -2.88 3.60
N GLY A 51 4.79 -3.21 3.47
CA GLY A 51 3.76 -2.85 4.45
C GLY A 51 3.34 -1.38 4.40
N GLN A 52 3.72 -0.63 3.36
CA GLN A 52 3.35 0.79 3.22
C GLN A 52 1.85 0.98 2.98
N GLU A 53 1.15 -0.08 2.58
CA GLU A 53 -0.29 -0.09 2.35
C GLU A 53 -1.07 -0.83 3.43
N PHE A 54 -0.39 -1.34 4.46
CA PHE A 54 -1.03 -2.09 5.54
C PHE A 54 -2.06 -1.25 6.30
N ASN A 55 -1.83 0.06 6.41
CA ASN A 55 -2.79 1.03 6.96
C ASN A 55 -4.07 1.19 6.12
N ARG A 56 -4.10 0.72 4.85
CA ARG A 56 -5.33 0.65 4.03
C ARG A 56 -6.11 -0.65 4.26
N ILE A 57 -5.43 -1.69 4.77
CA ILE A 57 -6.01 -2.99 5.13
C ILE A 57 -6.35 -3.01 6.62
N GLN A 58 -6.05 -1.94 7.38
CA GLN A 58 -6.57 -1.76 8.73
C GLN A 58 -8.08 -1.67 8.62
N TRP A 59 -8.69 -2.85 8.73
CA TRP A 59 -10.07 -3.20 8.97
C TRP A 59 -11.00 -1.99 9.03
N ASN A 60 -11.95 -1.93 8.09
CA ASN A 60 -13.14 -1.09 8.22
C ASN A 60 -13.94 -1.34 9.53
N ASP A 61 -13.54 -2.31 10.37
CA ASP A 61 -14.03 -2.49 11.74
C ASP A 61 -13.41 -1.52 12.77
N LEU A 62 -12.36 -0.77 12.42
CA LEU A 62 -11.77 0.28 13.29
C LEU A 62 -12.14 1.70 12.85
N ALA A 63 -13.21 1.87 12.07
CA ALA A 63 -13.80 3.18 11.79
C ALA A 63 -14.49 3.84 13.02
N VAL A 64 -13.95 3.60 14.22
CA VAL A 64 -14.02 4.52 15.36
C VAL A 64 -12.60 4.69 15.91
N THR A 65 -11.75 5.42 15.18
CA THR A 65 -11.06 6.63 15.70
C THR A 65 -10.06 7.17 14.66
N PRO A 66 -10.13 8.46 14.29
CA PRO A 66 -9.11 9.10 13.48
C PRO A 66 -7.99 9.59 14.40
N SER A 67 -6.92 8.80 14.59
CA SER A 67 -5.71 9.35 15.22
C SER A 67 -4.75 9.85 14.15
N MET A 68 -4.80 11.16 13.98
CA MET A 68 -3.76 12.00 13.40
C MET A 68 -2.38 11.72 14.06
N ASN A 69 -1.33 12.15 13.36
CA ASN A 69 0.07 12.32 13.80
C ASN A 69 1.02 11.12 13.70
N ILE A 70 1.60 10.91 12.51
CA ILE A 70 3.04 10.58 12.38
C ILE A 70 3.62 11.37 11.19
N MET A 71 3.79 12.68 11.36
CA MET A 71 4.73 13.46 10.55
C MET A 71 5.07 14.79 11.24
N ASN A 72 5.64 14.73 12.44
CA ASN A 72 6.59 15.76 12.87
C ASN A 72 7.38 15.31 14.10
N LYS A 73 8.59 14.77 13.89
CA LYS A 73 9.70 14.90 14.83
C LYS A 73 11.02 14.56 14.14
N GLN A 74 11.41 15.43 13.22
CA GLN A 74 12.81 15.60 12.82
C GLN A 74 13.15 17.08 13.06
N ASN A 75 14.20 17.31 13.85
CA ASN A 75 14.58 18.58 14.50
C ASN A 75 13.69 18.88 15.72
N GLU A 76 14.18 18.94 16.96
CA GLU A 76 15.35 19.65 17.47
C GLU A 76 16.12 18.81 18.50
N GLU A 77 17.26 18.23 18.10
CA GLU A 77 18.40 18.07 19.01
C GLU A 77 19.48 18.98 18.46
N ARG A 78 19.68 20.13 19.11
CA ARG A 78 20.91 20.93 19.23
C ARG A 78 20.57 22.36 19.63
N GLN A 79 20.64 22.64 20.92
CA GLN A 79 21.59 23.54 21.59
C GLN A 79 21.15 23.73 23.04
#